data_AF-A0A8S3RDI0-F1
#
_entry.id   AF-A0A8S3RDI0-F1
#
_cell.length_a   1.000
_cell.length_b   1.000
_cell.length_c   1.000
_cell.angle_alpha   90.00
_cell.angle_beta   90.00
_cell.angle_gamma   90.00
#
_symmetry.space_group_name_H-M   'P 1'
#
loop_
_entity.id
_entity.type
_entity.pdbx_description
1 polymer ?
#
loop_
_entity_poly.entity_id
_entity_poly.type
_entity_poly.pdbx_seq_one_letter_code
_entity_poly.pdbx_strand_id
1 'polypeptide(L)'
;MKAVEVFGAVIRYFRDQLLSTLKKTGEVKPGFTEKDVMWVITVPAIWDLRAKQFMRECAKMGKISHDQLMLALEPEAASIHCRRVPVGVQTEGDGRKIIASMAPGAQFIVLDQGGGTTDIAVHEVTGVDTLKEVHQACGGHWGGITVNKQFYNFLEEIFGKDVINSIKETNPSAFYSLLRNFENKKTSFKKEDEGEPEGQVTLRLPLEWTNTFKTIKNLTLAEAVAKSNFNGRIKLNKDKFRIKNNLFRTFYDYSLENVIRELERLLAKKN
;
A
#
# COMPACT_ATOMS: atom_id res chain seq x y z
N MET A 1 19.05 10.54 11.78
CA MET A 1 18.38 9.40 12.44
C MET A 1 18.56 8.18 11.56
N LYS A 2 19.12 7.09 12.10
CA LYS A 2 19.35 5.84 11.35
C LYS A 2 18.03 5.07 11.27
N ALA A 3 17.82 4.33 10.19
CA ALA A 3 16.61 3.52 10.01
C ALA A 3 16.35 2.58 11.21
N VAL A 4 17.40 1.89 11.68
CA VAL A 4 17.31 0.97 12.82
C VAL A 4 16.70 1.64 14.07
N GLU A 5 17.02 2.92 14.32
CA GLU A 5 16.52 3.73 15.45
C GLU A 5 15.01 3.91 15.38
N VAL A 6 14.50 4.20 14.18
CA VAL A 6 13.08 4.36 13.92
C VAL A 6 12.35 3.04 14.11
N PHE A 7 12.80 1.97 13.44
CA PHE A 7 12.16 0.65 13.52
C PHE A 7 12.20 0.10 14.96
N GLY A 8 13.32 0.23 15.66
CA GLY A 8 13.44 -0.19 17.05
C GLY A 8 12.52 0.59 17.99
N ALA A 9 12.33 1.89 17.77
CA ALA A 9 11.38 2.70 18.55
C ALA A 9 9.93 2.27 18.31
N VAL A 10 9.56 2.00 17.05
CA VAL A 10 8.22 1.50 16.68
C VAL A 10 7.94 0.13 17.30
N ILE A 11 8.90 -0.81 17.21
CA ILE A 11 8.76 -2.13 17.82
C ILE A 11 8.60 -2.00 19.35
N ARG A 12 9.42 -1.15 19.99
CA ARG A 12 9.31 -0.91 21.44
C ARG A 12 7.94 -0.39 21.81
N TYR A 13 7.41 0.57 21.04
CA TYR A 13 6.08 1.13 21.27
C TYR A 13 5.01 0.04 21.25
N PHE A 14 4.97 -0.82 20.21
CA PHE A 14 3.99 -1.91 20.15
C PHE A 14 4.16 -2.93 21.29
N ARG A 15 5.39 -3.28 21.63
CA ARG A 15 5.69 -4.14 22.79
C ARG A 15 5.12 -3.55 24.08
N ASP A 16 5.44 -2.29 24.37
CA ASP A 16 5.01 -1.61 25.61
C ASP A 16 3.48 -1.44 25.65
N GLN A 17 2.84 -1.17 24.51
CA GLN A 17 1.38 -1.13 24.40
C GLN A 17 0.74 -2.48 24.72
N LEU A 18 1.23 -3.59 24.13
CA LEU A 18 0.70 -4.93 24.42
C LEU A 18 0.84 -5.27 25.91
N LEU A 19 2.03 -5.07 26.49
CA LEU A 19 2.29 -5.37 27.90
C LEU A 19 1.44 -4.50 28.84
N SER A 20 1.20 -3.23 28.47
CA SER A 20 0.30 -2.35 29.23
C SER A 20 -1.14 -2.84 29.17
N THR A 21 -1.62 -3.27 28.00
CA THR A 21 -2.97 -3.80 27.81
C THR A 21 -3.19 -5.08 28.60
N LEU A 22 -2.29 -6.06 28.52
CA LEU A 22 -2.41 -7.33 29.27
C LEU A 22 -2.47 -7.12 30.79
N LYS A 23 -1.70 -6.17 31.31
CA LYS A 23 -1.75 -5.79 32.73
C LYS A 23 -3.09 -5.17 33.14
N LYS A 24 -3.71 -4.41 32.23
CA LYS A 24 -4.99 -3.72 32.49
C LYS A 24 -6.19 -4.66 32.36
N THR A 25 -6.20 -5.54 31.37
CA THR A 25 -7.34 -6.42 31.07
C THR A 25 -7.40 -7.63 32.00
N GLY A 26 -6.25 -8.06 32.56
CA GLY A 26 -6.20 -9.25 33.40
C GLY A 26 -6.46 -10.55 32.62
N GLU A 27 -6.39 -10.51 31.29
CA GLU A 27 -6.60 -11.65 30.39
C GLU A 27 -5.48 -12.71 30.46
N VAL A 28 -4.52 -12.52 31.37
CA VAL A 28 -3.38 -13.40 31.57
C VAL A 28 -3.49 -14.16 32.89
N LYS A 29 -3.01 -15.40 32.88
CA LYS A 29 -3.03 -16.26 34.07
C LYS A 29 -2.16 -15.66 35.19
N PRO A 30 -2.47 -15.94 36.47
CA PRO A 30 -1.59 -15.58 37.59
C PRO A 30 -0.17 -16.09 37.34
N GLY A 31 0.82 -15.22 37.55
CA GLY A 31 2.22 -15.53 37.31
C GLY A 31 2.71 -15.29 35.89
N PHE A 32 1.86 -14.81 34.97
CA PHE A 32 2.31 -14.38 33.64
C PHE A 32 3.34 -13.25 33.72
N THR A 33 4.41 -13.40 32.96
CA THR A 33 5.48 -12.44 32.83
C THR A 33 5.77 -12.15 31.36
N GLU A 34 6.55 -11.09 31.11
CA GLU A 34 7.02 -10.80 29.75
C GLU A 34 7.82 -11.95 29.13
N LYS A 35 8.46 -12.80 29.96
CA LYS A 35 9.23 -13.97 29.49
C LYS A 35 8.36 -15.05 28.85
N ASP A 36 7.06 -15.03 29.12
CA ASP A 36 6.10 -15.98 28.55
C ASP A 36 5.61 -15.56 27.16
N VAL A 37 6.05 -14.40 26.65
CA VAL A 37 5.67 -13.89 25.33
C VAL A 37 6.65 -14.36 24.27
N MET A 38 6.13 -14.97 23.20
CA MET A 38 6.85 -15.15 21.94
C MET A 38 6.44 -14.04 20.97
N TRP A 39 7.40 -13.24 20.53
CA TRP A 39 7.19 -12.15 19.58
C TRP A 39 7.40 -12.66 18.17
N VAL A 40 6.35 -12.61 17.36
CA VAL A 40 6.40 -12.95 15.94
C VAL A 40 6.33 -11.67 15.13
N ILE A 41 7.41 -11.36 14.39
CA ILE A 41 7.45 -10.21 13.47
C ILE A 41 7.35 -10.74 12.05
N THR A 42 6.34 -10.30 11.32
CA THR A 42 6.19 -10.64 9.90
C THR A 42 7.17 -9.83 9.04
N VAL A 43 7.73 -10.46 8.02
CA VAL A 43 8.62 -9.82 7.04
C VAL A 43 8.25 -10.25 5.61
N PRO A 44 8.51 -9.42 4.59
CA PRO A 44 8.25 -9.79 3.20
C PRO A 44 9.04 -11.03 2.78
N ALA A 45 8.42 -11.90 1.97
CA ALA A 45 9.07 -13.10 1.46
C ALA A 45 10.24 -12.79 0.51
N ILE A 46 10.17 -11.67 -0.23
CA ILE A 46 11.21 -11.24 -1.16
C ILE A 46 12.48 -10.71 -0.48
N TRP A 47 12.48 -10.54 0.84
CA TRP A 47 13.63 -10.02 1.57
C TRP A 47 14.79 -11.02 1.66
N ASP A 48 15.99 -10.50 1.40
CA ASP A 48 17.22 -11.26 1.58
C ASP A 48 17.57 -11.45 3.08
N LEU A 49 18.61 -12.26 3.33
CA LEU A 49 19.05 -12.54 4.69
C LEU A 49 19.54 -11.30 5.44
N ARG A 50 20.05 -10.28 4.73
CA ARG A 50 20.54 -9.04 5.34
C ARG A 50 19.39 -8.19 5.85
N ALA A 51 18.32 -8.04 5.07
CA ALA A 51 17.12 -7.33 5.47
C ALA A 51 16.42 -8.04 6.66
N LYS A 52 16.37 -9.38 6.64
CA LYS A 52 15.87 -10.18 7.76
C LYS A 52 16.73 -10.00 9.01
N GLN A 53 18.05 -10.00 8.90
CA GLN A 53 18.95 -9.73 10.03
C GLN A 53 18.79 -8.30 10.55
N PHE A 54 18.63 -7.32 9.67
CA PHE A 54 18.37 -5.94 10.06
C PHE A 54 17.11 -5.83 10.93
N MET A 55 16.03 -6.54 10.58
CA MET A 55 14.82 -6.58 11.41
C MET A 55 15.05 -7.20 12.79
N ARG A 56 15.94 -8.21 12.91
CA ARG A 56 16.33 -8.78 14.21
C ARG A 56 17.07 -7.75 15.07
N GLU A 57 17.96 -6.95 14.48
CA GLU A 57 18.63 -5.85 15.20
C GLU A 57 17.64 -4.77 15.64
N CYS A 58 16.67 -4.43 14.80
CA CYS A 58 15.57 -3.54 15.17
C CYS A 58 14.78 -4.08 16.37
N ALA A 59 14.41 -5.37 16.36
CA ALA A 59 13.68 -6.01 17.44
C ALA A 59 14.47 -6.01 18.75
N LYS A 60 15.77 -6.32 18.69
CA LYS A 60 16.69 -6.24 19.84
C LYS A 60 16.71 -4.83 20.43
N MET A 61 16.80 -3.80 19.59
CA MET A 61 16.72 -2.42 20.06
C MET A 61 15.33 -2.05 20.59
N GLY A 62 14.30 -2.69 20.07
CA GLY A 62 12.93 -2.69 20.58
C GLY A 62 12.74 -3.39 21.93
N LYS A 63 13.82 -3.92 22.53
CA LYS A 63 13.84 -4.68 23.80
C LYS A 63 13.17 -6.05 23.72
N ILE A 64 13.09 -6.63 22.51
CA ILE A 64 12.72 -8.02 22.32
C ILE A 64 13.99 -8.87 22.31
N SER A 65 14.05 -9.87 23.18
CA SER A 65 15.19 -10.78 23.25
C SER A 65 15.18 -11.77 22.08
N HIS A 66 16.35 -12.28 21.69
CA HIS A 66 16.49 -13.17 20.53
C HIS A 66 15.79 -14.52 20.71
N ASP A 67 15.80 -15.06 21.93
CA ASP A 67 15.12 -16.29 22.34
C ASP A 67 13.58 -16.15 22.34
N GLN A 68 13.07 -14.92 22.40
CA GLN A 68 11.65 -14.61 22.33
C GLN A 68 11.24 -14.05 20.95
N LEU A 69 12.09 -14.14 19.92
CA LEU A 69 11.82 -13.58 18.60
C LEU A 69 11.77 -14.63 17.50
N MET A 70 10.64 -14.68 16.81
CA MET A 70 10.47 -15.39 15.56
C MET A 70 10.20 -14.40 14.42
N LEU A 71 10.83 -14.62 13.26
CA LEU A 71 10.39 -13.97 12.03
C LEU A 71 9.47 -14.95 11.28
N ALA A 72 8.33 -14.45 10.82
CA ALA A 72 7.42 -15.18 9.94
C ALA A 72 7.36 -14.49 8.57
N LEU A 73 7.18 -15.24 7.49
CA LEU A 73 6.95 -14.59 6.20
C LEU A 73 5.51 -14.06 6.16
N GLU A 74 5.34 -12.83 5.69
CA GLU A 74 4.02 -12.21 5.46
C GLU A 74 3.06 -13.11 4.68
N PRO A 75 3.45 -13.70 3.52
CA PRO A 75 2.52 -14.55 2.78
C PRO A 75 2.19 -15.86 3.51
N GLU A 76 3.08 -16.42 4.33
CA GLU A 76 2.79 -17.61 5.14
C GLU A 76 1.75 -17.27 6.24
N ALA A 77 1.96 -16.15 6.94
CA ALA A 77 1.04 -15.67 7.96
C ALA A 77 -0.35 -15.39 7.38
N ALA A 78 -0.41 -14.72 6.21
CA ALA A 78 -1.65 -14.48 5.47
C ALA A 78 -2.33 -15.79 5.05
N SER A 79 -1.57 -16.76 4.56
CA SER A 79 -2.10 -18.06 4.13
C SER A 79 -2.72 -18.84 5.28
N ILE A 80 -2.03 -18.92 6.43
CA ILE A 80 -2.55 -19.61 7.62
C ILE A 80 -3.83 -18.92 8.11
N HIS A 81 -3.87 -17.58 8.09
CA HIS A 81 -5.05 -16.82 8.49
C HIS A 81 -6.25 -17.10 7.56
N CYS A 82 -6.08 -16.96 6.24
CA CYS A 82 -7.14 -17.17 5.25
C CYS A 82 -7.69 -18.60 5.25
N ARG A 83 -6.92 -19.59 5.73
CA ARG A 83 -7.38 -20.98 5.89
C ARG A 83 -8.27 -21.20 7.10
N ARG A 84 -8.13 -20.36 8.14
CA ARG A 84 -8.87 -20.47 9.40
C ARG A 84 -10.13 -19.60 9.41
N VAL A 85 -10.16 -18.54 8.61
CA VAL A 85 -11.32 -17.65 8.48
C VAL A 85 -12.18 -18.11 7.30
N PRO A 86 -13.51 -18.28 7.46
CA PRO A 86 -14.41 -18.44 6.32
C PRO A 86 -14.38 -17.16 5.47
N VAL A 87 -13.49 -17.11 4.48
CA VAL A 87 -13.36 -15.91 3.64
C VAL A 87 -14.56 -15.83 2.70
N GLY A 88 -15.16 -14.65 2.59
CA GLY A 88 -16.18 -14.37 1.59
C GLY A 88 -15.57 -14.52 0.20
N VAL A 89 -15.86 -15.64 -0.46
CA VAL A 89 -15.36 -15.92 -1.80
C VAL A 89 -16.21 -15.18 -2.83
N GLN A 90 -15.54 -14.42 -3.71
CA GLN A 90 -16.09 -14.02 -4.99
C GLN A 90 -15.59 -15.02 -6.04
N THR A 91 -16.52 -15.78 -6.61
CA THR A 91 -16.29 -16.61 -7.81
C THR A 91 -16.65 -15.79 -9.04
N GLU A 92 -15.96 -16.04 -10.16
CA GLU A 92 -16.36 -15.48 -11.44
C GLU A 92 -17.72 -16.09 -11.90
N GLY A 93 -18.64 -15.23 -12.33
CA GLY A 93 -19.70 -15.56 -13.29
C GLY A 93 -21.05 -16.08 -12.78
N ASP A 94 -21.12 -16.94 -11.77
CA ASP A 94 -22.38 -17.64 -11.41
C ASP A 94 -22.97 -17.30 -10.02
N GLY A 95 -22.29 -16.46 -9.25
CA GLY A 95 -22.75 -16.01 -7.92
C GLY A 95 -22.68 -17.08 -6.82
N ARG A 96 -22.11 -18.26 -7.07
CA ARG A 96 -21.96 -19.30 -6.04
C ARG A 96 -20.76 -19.03 -5.15
N LYS A 97 -21.01 -18.69 -3.88
CA LYS A 97 -19.99 -18.60 -2.82
C LYS A 97 -19.47 -20.00 -2.48
N ILE A 98 -18.45 -20.48 -3.20
CA ILE A 98 -17.74 -21.69 -2.82
C ILE A 98 -16.68 -21.27 -1.82
N ILE A 99 -16.77 -21.73 -0.56
CA ILE A 99 -15.63 -21.65 0.36
C ILE A 99 -14.51 -22.41 -0.33
N ALA A 100 -13.40 -21.74 -0.67
CA ALA A 100 -12.25 -22.41 -1.25
C ALA A 100 -11.79 -23.47 -0.24
N SER A 101 -12.15 -24.73 -0.48
CA SER A 101 -11.63 -25.87 0.24
C SER A 101 -10.14 -25.93 -0.08
N MET A 102 -9.32 -25.33 0.79
CA MET A 102 -7.87 -25.39 0.74
C MET A 102 -7.42 -26.75 1.28
N ALA A 103 -7.90 -27.82 0.65
CA ALA A 103 -7.51 -29.21 0.95
C ALA A 103 -6.05 -29.46 0.53
N PRO A 104 -5.38 -30.49 1.06
CA PRO A 104 -4.06 -30.90 0.60
C PRO A 104 -4.02 -31.06 -0.94
N GLY A 105 -2.98 -30.52 -1.57
CA GLY A 105 -2.81 -30.42 -3.02
C GLY A 105 -3.38 -29.13 -3.65
N ALA A 106 -4.21 -28.36 -2.93
CA ALA A 106 -4.69 -27.08 -3.42
C ALA A 106 -3.54 -26.07 -3.52
N GLN A 107 -3.46 -25.37 -4.65
CA GLN A 107 -2.49 -24.30 -4.88
C GLN A 107 -3.19 -22.96 -5.02
N PHE A 108 -2.63 -21.93 -4.41
CA PHE A 108 -3.17 -20.57 -4.45
C PHE A 108 -2.06 -19.53 -4.44
N ILE A 109 -2.40 -18.32 -4.86
CA ILE A 109 -1.51 -17.17 -4.89
C ILE A 109 -1.88 -16.24 -3.73
N VAL A 110 -0.89 -15.84 -2.96
CA VAL A 110 -0.99 -14.69 -2.06
C VAL A 110 -0.44 -13.48 -2.80
N LEU A 111 -1.29 -12.49 -3.02
CA LEU A 111 -0.94 -11.20 -3.62
C LEU A 111 -1.08 -10.12 -2.53
N ASP A 112 0.03 -9.74 -1.91
CA ASP A 112 0.08 -8.64 -0.95
C ASP A 112 0.41 -7.34 -1.70
N GLN A 113 -0.49 -6.38 -1.65
CA GLN A 113 -0.44 -5.11 -2.37
C GLN A 113 -0.37 -3.97 -1.34
N GLY A 114 0.84 -3.73 -0.84
CA GLY A 114 1.10 -2.72 0.17
C GLY A 114 1.23 -1.30 -0.40
N GLY A 115 1.61 -0.38 0.50
CA GLY A 115 1.91 1.00 0.12
C GLY A 115 3.18 1.13 -0.74
N GLY A 116 4.22 0.36 -0.45
CA GLY A 116 5.51 0.44 -1.13
C GLY A 116 5.73 -0.67 -2.16
N THR A 117 5.52 -1.91 -1.74
CA THR A 117 5.79 -3.11 -2.51
C THR A 117 4.51 -3.87 -2.84
N THR A 118 4.59 -4.65 -3.90
CA THR A 118 3.72 -5.79 -4.13
C THR A 118 4.56 -7.04 -3.93
N ASP A 119 4.08 -7.97 -3.13
CA ASP A 119 4.71 -9.24 -2.82
C ASP A 119 3.78 -10.38 -3.23
N ILE A 120 4.30 -11.34 -4.00
CA ILE A 120 3.56 -12.45 -4.59
C ILE A 120 4.23 -13.76 -4.18
N ALA A 121 3.46 -14.65 -3.58
CA ALA A 121 3.89 -16.00 -3.24
C ALA A 121 2.88 -17.03 -3.74
N VAL A 122 3.37 -18.20 -4.15
CA VAL A 122 2.53 -19.32 -4.57
C VAL A 122 2.70 -20.44 -3.55
N HIS A 123 1.60 -20.81 -2.91
CA HIS A 123 1.59 -21.85 -1.89
C HIS A 123 0.76 -23.05 -2.30
N GLU A 124 1.24 -24.23 -1.92
CA GLU A 124 0.51 -25.49 -1.96
C GLU A 124 0.20 -25.92 -0.54
N VAL A 125 -1.05 -26.34 -0.31
CA VAL A 125 -1.43 -26.96 0.96
C VAL A 125 -0.89 -28.37 1.02
N THR A 126 -0.12 -28.70 2.05
CA THR A 126 0.41 -30.06 2.25
C THR A 126 -0.29 -30.81 3.39
N GLY A 127 -1.08 -30.10 4.22
CA GLY A 127 -1.75 -30.66 5.40
C GLY A 127 -2.52 -29.58 6.18
N VAL A 128 -3.05 -29.90 7.37
CA VAL A 128 -3.98 -29.03 8.13
C VAL A 128 -3.44 -27.62 8.43
N ASP A 129 -2.14 -27.48 8.70
CA ASP A 129 -1.49 -26.18 8.92
C ASP A 129 -0.11 -26.11 8.24
N THR A 130 0.14 -26.98 7.26
CA THR A 130 1.42 -27.04 6.53
C THR A 130 1.24 -26.55 5.11
N LEU A 131 2.21 -25.74 4.68
CA LEU A 131 2.28 -25.11 3.37
C LEU A 131 3.66 -25.36 2.76
N LYS A 132 3.70 -25.43 1.45
CA LYS A 132 4.93 -25.47 0.66
C LYS A 132 4.93 -24.31 -0.33
N GLU A 133 6.03 -23.55 -0.38
CA GLU A 133 6.26 -22.59 -1.46
C GLU A 133 6.53 -23.34 -2.77
N VAL A 134 5.70 -23.08 -3.78
CA VAL A 134 5.74 -23.75 -5.09
C VAL A 134 6.71 -23.04 -6.04
N HIS A 135 6.78 -21.72 -5.91
CA HIS A 135 7.65 -20.85 -6.69
C HIS A 135 8.29 -19.81 -5.80
N GLN A 136 9.55 -19.47 -6.08
CA GLN A 136 10.25 -18.40 -5.41
C GLN A 136 9.38 -17.13 -5.40
N ALA A 137 9.15 -16.59 -4.20
CA ALA A 137 8.42 -15.34 -4.04
C ALA A 137 8.99 -14.23 -4.94
N CYS A 138 8.09 -13.47 -5.55
CA CYS A 138 8.43 -12.40 -6.47
C CYS A 138 7.63 -11.15 -6.14
N GLY A 139 8.01 -10.01 -6.72
CA GLY A 139 7.38 -8.75 -6.38
C GLY A 139 8.17 -7.57 -6.89
N GLY A 140 7.71 -6.37 -6.55
CA GLY A 140 8.35 -5.15 -6.97
C GLY A 140 7.78 -3.90 -6.33
N HIS A 141 8.39 -2.77 -6.66
CA HIS A 141 7.95 -1.46 -6.21
C HIS A 141 6.74 -1.00 -7.05
N TRP A 142 5.60 -1.65 -6.83
CA TRP A 142 4.34 -1.44 -7.56
C TRP A 142 3.19 -1.07 -6.63
N GLY A 143 3.45 -0.85 -5.35
CA GLY A 143 2.43 -0.47 -4.36
C GLY A 143 1.88 0.95 -4.57
N GLY A 144 0.99 1.36 -3.66
CA GLY A 144 0.26 2.64 -3.73
C GLY A 144 1.12 3.91 -3.81
N ILE A 145 2.40 3.86 -3.44
CA ILE A 145 3.36 4.98 -3.57
C ILE A 145 3.67 5.29 -5.03
N THR A 146 3.58 4.31 -5.92
CA THR A 146 3.77 4.51 -7.36
C THR A 146 2.63 5.32 -7.95
N VAL A 147 1.40 5.09 -7.48
CA VAL A 147 0.22 5.88 -7.85
C VAL A 147 0.38 7.33 -7.38
N ASN A 148 0.89 7.54 -6.16
CA ASN A 148 1.22 8.87 -5.64
C ASN A 148 2.29 9.56 -6.49
N LYS A 149 3.29 8.81 -6.97
CA LYS A 149 4.32 9.32 -7.88
C LYS A 149 3.72 9.75 -9.23
N GLN A 150 2.80 8.98 -9.81
CA GLN A 150 2.12 9.38 -11.05
C GLN A 150 1.30 10.65 -10.88
N PHE A 151 0.58 10.78 -9.76
CA PHE A 151 -0.11 12.03 -9.44
C PHE A 151 0.85 13.21 -9.26
N TYR A 152 2.00 13.00 -8.62
CA TYR A 152 3.01 14.04 -8.48
C TYR A 152 3.60 14.47 -9.83
N ASN A 153 3.90 13.53 -10.73
CA ASN A 153 4.32 13.82 -12.11
C ASN A 153 3.26 14.64 -12.87
N PHE A 154 1.99 14.26 -12.71
CA PHE A 154 0.86 15.00 -13.27
C PHE A 154 0.77 16.44 -12.73
N LEU A 155 1.02 16.66 -11.43
CA LEU A 155 1.11 18.01 -10.88
C LEU A 155 2.30 18.77 -11.47
N GLU A 156 3.46 18.14 -11.65
CA GLU A 156 4.63 18.79 -12.26
C GLU A 156 4.36 19.20 -13.71
N GLU A 157 3.64 18.40 -14.49
CA GLU A 157 3.28 18.72 -15.89
C GLU A 157 2.34 19.93 -15.98
N ILE A 158 1.44 20.10 -15.02
CA ILE A 158 0.47 21.21 -15.00
C ILE A 158 1.07 22.48 -14.41
N PHE A 159 1.66 22.36 -13.23
CA PHE A 159 2.08 23.51 -12.43
C PHE A 159 3.53 23.92 -12.70
N GLY A 160 4.38 22.97 -13.08
CA GLY A 160 5.82 23.14 -13.13
C GLY A 160 6.50 22.96 -11.77
N LYS A 161 7.76 22.52 -11.80
CA LYS A 161 8.59 22.28 -10.61
C LYS A 161 8.82 23.53 -9.78
N ASP A 162 8.97 24.68 -10.44
CA ASP A 162 9.13 26.00 -9.84
C ASP A 162 7.94 26.38 -8.96
N VAL A 163 6.71 26.18 -9.44
CA VAL A 163 5.50 26.44 -8.65
C VAL A 163 5.41 25.48 -7.47
N ILE A 164 5.63 24.18 -7.70
CA ILE A 164 5.58 23.16 -6.64
C ILE A 164 6.62 23.43 -5.55
N ASN A 165 7.86 23.76 -5.92
CA ASN A 165 8.92 24.06 -4.97
C ASN A 165 8.60 25.34 -4.19
N SER A 166 8.12 26.38 -4.85
CA SER A 166 7.67 27.61 -4.19
C SER A 166 6.56 27.33 -3.16
N ILE A 167 5.58 26.48 -3.47
CA ILE A 167 4.52 26.10 -2.51
C ILE A 167 5.09 25.29 -1.35
N LYS A 168 5.99 24.33 -1.61
CA LYS A 168 6.63 23.53 -0.54
C LYS A 168 7.42 24.41 0.44
N GLU A 169 8.05 25.48 -0.03
CA GLU A 169 8.84 26.40 0.79
C GLU A 169 7.97 27.42 1.52
N THR A 170 7.03 28.05 0.80
CA THR A 170 6.24 29.18 1.33
C THR A 170 4.98 28.74 2.06
N ASN A 171 4.35 27.65 1.63
CA ASN A 171 3.06 27.16 2.12
C ASN A 171 3.01 25.61 2.18
N PRO A 172 3.86 24.95 3.00
CA PRO A 172 3.90 23.48 3.08
C PRO A 172 2.54 22.84 3.38
N SER A 173 1.72 23.51 4.20
CA SER A 173 0.36 23.04 4.53
C SER A 173 -0.53 22.91 3.28
N ALA A 174 -0.46 23.86 2.35
CA ALA A 174 -1.21 23.80 1.09
C ALA A 174 -0.74 22.65 0.19
N PHE A 175 0.57 22.35 0.20
CA PHE A 175 1.11 21.18 -0.51
C PHE A 175 0.58 19.87 0.07
N TYR A 176 0.74 19.66 1.38
CA TYR A 176 0.30 18.43 2.04
C TYR A 176 -1.22 18.27 2.09
N SER A 177 -1.99 19.36 2.11
CA SER A 177 -3.45 19.33 2.02
C SER A 177 -3.93 18.72 0.70
N LEU A 178 -3.32 19.12 -0.43
CA LEU A 178 -3.63 18.53 -1.73
C LEU A 178 -3.25 17.05 -1.79
N LEU A 179 -2.05 16.68 -1.31
CA LEU A 179 -1.62 15.28 -1.28
C LEU A 179 -2.54 14.41 -0.42
N ARG A 180 -2.97 14.90 0.75
CA ARG A 180 -3.93 14.20 1.61
C ARG A 180 -5.29 14.06 0.93
N ASN A 181 -5.74 15.09 0.23
CA ASN A 181 -6.99 15.03 -0.52
C ASN A 181 -6.92 13.98 -1.63
N PHE A 182 -5.79 13.92 -2.35
CA PHE A 182 -5.53 12.88 -3.34
C PHE A 182 -5.49 11.49 -2.72
N GLU A 183 -4.78 11.29 -1.61
CA GLU A 183 -4.68 9.98 -0.93
C GLU A 183 -6.09 9.45 -0.57
N ASN A 184 -6.97 10.31 -0.06
CA ASN A 184 -8.36 9.94 0.23
C ASN A 184 -9.15 9.56 -1.02
N LYS A 185 -8.91 10.22 -2.17
CA LYS A 185 -9.58 9.90 -3.42
C LYS A 185 -9.04 8.64 -4.07
N LYS A 186 -7.73 8.43 -4.00
CA LYS A 186 -7.05 7.23 -4.45
C LYS A 186 -7.62 6.00 -3.74
N THR A 187 -7.70 6.03 -2.41
CA THR A 187 -8.19 4.89 -1.61
C THR A 187 -9.71 4.66 -1.73
N SER A 188 -10.47 5.64 -2.23
CA SER A 188 -11.91 5.53 -2.44
C SER A 188 -12.33 5.27 -3.89
N PHE A 189 -11.41 5.28 -4.86
CA PHE A 189 -11.71 5.09 -6.28
C PHE A 189 -11.94 3.60 -6.57
N LYS A 190 -13.07 3.27 -7.19
CA LYS A 190 -13.52 1.89 -7.38
C LYS A 190 -13.74 1.53 -8.85
N LYS A 191 -14.05 0.25 -9.10
CA LYS A 191 -14.34 -0.28 -10.43
C LYS A 191 -15.56 0.40 -11.07
N GLU A 192 -16.55 0.82 -10.27
CA GLU A 192 -17.70 1.57 -10.78
C GLU A 192 -17.28 2.93 -11.35
N ASP A 193 -16.33 3.62 -10.70
CA ASP A 193 -15.79 4.87 -11.22
C ASP A 193 -15.02 4.66 -12.53
N GLU A 194 -14.26 3.57 -12.66
CA GLU A 194 -13.60 3.16 -13.90
C GLU A 194 -14.61 2.86 -15.02
N GLY A 195 -15.76 2.27 -14.66
CA GLY A 195 -16.89 2.02 -15.56
C GLY A 195 -17.64 3.27 -16.04
N GLU A 196 -17.34 4.45 -15.46
CA GLU A 196 -17.87 5.75 -15.88
C GLU A 196 -16.74 6.68 -16.35
N PRO A 197 -16.19 6.51 -17.58
CA PRO A 197 -15.02 7.26 -18.05
C PRO A 197 -15.17 8.79 -18.03
N GLU A 198 -16.40 9.27 -18.22
CA GLU A 198 -16.78 10.69 -18.20
C GLU A 198 -17.12 11.22 -16.80
N GLY A 199 -17.21 10.33 -15.81
CA GLY A 199 -17.28 10.66 -14.38
C GLY A 199 -16.05 11.44 -13.90
N GLN A 200 -16.09 11.98 -12.69
CA GLN A 200 -15.06 12.91 -12.23
C GLN A 200 -14.67 12.73 -10.75
N VAL A 201 -13.36 12.65 -10.52
CA VAL A 201 -12.76 12.80 -9.19
C VAL A 201 -12.54 14.29 -8.92
N THR A 202 -13.16 14.80 -7.85
CA THR A 202 -12.95 16.20 -7.42
C THR A 202 -11.88 16.25 -6.33
N LEU A 203 -10.77 16.92 -6.64
CA LEU A 203 -9.77 17.36 -5.67
C LEU A 203 -10.06 18.79 -5.19
N ARG A 204 -9.74 19.09 -3.94
CA ARG A 204 -9.71 20.47 -3.44
C ARG A 204 -8.32 21.04 -3.61
N LEU A 205 -8.20 22.07 -4.44
CA LEU A 205 -6.97 22.79 -4.71
C LEU A 205 -6.92 24.04 -3.82
N PRO A 206 -6.00 24.12 -2.85
CA PRO A 206 -5.83 25.31 -2.03
C PRO A 206 -5.53 26.56 -2.87
N LEU A 207 -5.99 27.73 -2.42
CA LEU A 207 -5.88 28.99 -3.16
C LEU A 207 -4.42 29.37 -3.46
N GLU A 208 -3.51 29.00 -2.56
CA GLU A 208 -2.06 29.19 -2.69
C GLU A 208 -1.54 28.58 -4.00
N TRP A 209 -2.07 27.45 -4.45
CA TRP A 209 -1.67 26.85 -5.72
C TRP A 209 -1.99 27.76 -6.90
N THR A 210 -3.22 28.27 -6.97
CA THR A 210 -3.65 29.16 -8.06
C THR A 210 -2.94 30.51 -8.01
N ASN A 211 -2.71 31.06 -6.82
CA ASN A 211 -2.02 32.33 -6.64
C ASN A 211 -0.54 32.22 -7.03
N THR A 212 0.17 31.23 -6.48
CA THR A 212 1.59 31.00 -6.79
C THR A 212 1.78 30.67 -8.26
N PHE A 213 0.91 29.85 -8.85
CA PHE A 213 0.94 29.57 -10.29
C PHE A 213 0.82 30.85 -11.12
N LYS A 214 -0.17 31.70 -10.83
CA LYS A 214 -0.38 32.96 -11.56
C LYS A 214 0.83 33.90 -11.42
N THR A 215 1.38 34.02 -10.22
CA THR A 215 2.56 34.86 -9.95
C THR A 215 3.79 34.41 -10.73
N ILE A 216 4.05 33.10 -10.77
CA ILE A 216 5.27 32.55 -11.38
C ILE A 216 5.13 32.39 -12.89
N LYS A 217 3.98 31.90 -13.38
CA LYS A 217 3.76 31.60 -14.81
C LYS A 217 3.20 32.77 -15.61
N ASN A 218 2.73 33.82 -14.93
CA ASN A 218 2.06 34.97 -15.55
C ASN A 218 0.88 34.56 -16.47
N LEU A 219 0.18 33.49 -16.13
CA LEU A 219 -1.02 33.00 -16.81
C LEU A 219 -1.94 32.27 -15.82
N THR A 220 -3.23 32.17 -16.13
CA THR A 220 -4.20 31.51 -15.25
C THR A 220 -4.13 29.98 -15.40
N LEU A 221 -4.36 29.24 -14.30
CA LEU A 221 -4.36 27.78 -14.35
C LEU A 221 -5.34 27.21 -15.40
N ALA A 222 -6.46 27.90 -15.65
CA ALA A 222 -7.41 27.51 -16.69
C ALA A 222 -6.81 27.60 -18.10
N GLU A 223 -6.08 28.68 -18.41
CA GLU A 223 -5.36 28.82 -19.68
C GLU A 223 -4.26 27.76 -19.82
N ALA A 224 -3.56 27.45 -18.72
CA ALA A 224 -2.53 26.40 -18.70
C ALA A 224 -3.12 25.03 -19.07
N VAL A 225 -4.23 24.66 -18.43
CA VAL A 225 -4.93 23.40 -18.67
C VAL A 225 -5.51 23.34 -20.08
N ALA A 226 -6.05 24.45 -20.58
CA ALA A 226 -6.60 24.51 -21.94
C ALA A 226 -5.51 24.31 -23.03
N LYS A 227 -4.27 24.70 -22.74
CA LYS A 227 -3.11 24.56 -23.65
C LYS A 227 -2.34 23.25 -23.46
N SER A 228 -2.65 22.46 -22.43
CA SER A 228 -1.95 21.20 -22.14
C SER A 228 -2.66 19.98 -22.74
N ASN A 229 -2.01 18.81 -22.62
CA ASN A 229 -2.57 17.52 -23.00
C ASN A 229 -3.77 17.10 -22.13
N PHE A 230 -4.12 17.91 -21.13
CA PHE A 230 -5.25 17.67 -20.22
C PHE A 230 -6.51 18.48 -20.58
N ASN A 231 -6.49 19.23 -21.68
CA ASN A 231 -7.66 19.95 -22.16
C ASN A 231 -8.86 19.00 -22.31
N GLY A 232 -10.02 19.42 -21.82
CA GLY A 232 -11.24 18.60 -21.77
C GLY A 232 -11.24 17.45 -20.75
N ARG A 233 -10.10 17.12 -20.12
CA ARG A 233 -9.98 16.08 -19.07
C ARG A 233 -9.91 16.63 -17.66
N ILE A 234 -9.61 17.92 -17.51
CA ILE A 234 -9.62 18.65 -16.25
C ILE A 234 -10.65 19.78 -16.31
N LYS A 235 -11.46 19.92 -15.26
CA LYS A 235 -12.36 21.07 -15.08
C LYS A 235 -12.02 21.80 -13.78
N LEU A 236 -11.79 23.10 -13.88
CA LEU A 236 -11.53 23.98 -12.74
C LEU A 236 -12.81 24.76 -12.38
N ASN A 237 -13.19 24.77 -11.11
CA ASN A 237 -14.27 25.61 -10.60
C ASN A 237 -13.98 26.03 -9.16
N LYS A 238 -13.60 27.30 -8.94
CA LYS A 238 -13.13 27.80 -7.65
C LYS A 238 -11.99 26.92 -7.11
N ASP A 239 -12.17 26.33 -5.93
CA ASP A 239 -11.24 25.40 -5.28
C ASP A 239 -11.34 23.96 -5.82
N LYS A 240 -12.28 23.67 -6.75
CA LYS A 240 -12.49 22.32 -7.28
C LYS A 240 -11.61 22.09 -8.50
N PHE A 241 -10.71 21.13 -8.36
CA PHE A 241 -9.87 20.59 -9.42
C PHE A 241 -10.40 19.20 -9.80
N ARG A 242 -11.24 19.15 -10.84
CA ARG A 242 -11.95 17.93 -11.25
C ARG A 242 -11.19 17.22 -12.36
N ILE A 243 -10.85 15.96 -12.13
CA ILE A 243 -10.13 15.08 -13.05
C ILE A 243 -11.13 14.03 -13.57
N LYS A 244 -11.23 13.85 -14.89
CA LYS A 244 -12.05 12.76 -15.46
C LYS A 244 -11.56 11.40 -14.95
N ASN A 245 -12.48 10.47 -14.70
CA ASN A 245 -12.17 9.13 -14.19
C ASN A 245 -11.17 8.40 -15.10
N ASN A 246 -11.30 8.53 -16.42
CA ASN A 246 -10.35 7.95 -17.35
C ASN A 246 -8.91 8.49 -17.21
N LEU A 247 -8.71 9.73 -16.74
CA LEU A 247 -7.39 10.30 -16.46
C LEU A 247 -6.91 9.86 -15.10
N PHE A 248 -7.78 9.93 -14.10
CA PHE A 248 -7.46 9.49 -12.74
C PHE A 248 -7.03 8.02 -12.70
N ARG A 249 -7.68 7.17 -13.49
CA ARG A 249 -7.37 5.75 -13.64
C ARG A 249 -5.96 5.51 -14.16
N THR A 250 -5.42 6.40 -14.99
CA THR A 250 -4.05 6.22 -15.54
C THR A 250 -2.95 6.27 -14.48
N PHE A 251 -3.22 6.87 -13.31
CA PHE A 251 -2.26 6.90 -12.21
C PHE A 251 -1.96 5.49 -11.67
N TYR A 252 -2.83 4.52 -11.95
CA TYR A 252 -2.66 3.12 -11.55
C TYR A 252 -1.98 2.25 -12.60
N ASP A 253 -1.82 2.72 -13.84
CA ASP A 253 -1.39 1.88 -14.98
C ASP A 253 -0.06 1.19 -14.69
N TYR A 254 0.94 1.95 -14.23
CA TYR A 254 2.23 1.37 -13.88
C TYR A 254 2.11 0.25 -12.83
N SER A 255 1.31 0.44 -11.79
CA SER A 255 1.12 -0.59 -10.76
C SER A 255 0.46 -1.84 -11.38
N LEU A 256 -0.67 -1.64 -12.07
CA LEU A 256 -1.47 -2.72 -12.61
C LEU A 256 -0.76 -3.51 -13.71
N GLU A 257 -0.12 -2.84 -14.66
CA GLU A 257 0.63 -3.48 -15.76
C GLU A 257 1.74 -4.39 -15.23
N ASN A 258 2.51 -3.92 -14.25
CA ASN A 258 3.62 -4.70 -13.70
C ASN A 258 3.11 -5.93 -12.91
N VAL A 259 2.02 -5.76 -12.17
CA VAL A 259 1.40 -6.84 -11.38
C VAL A 259 0.78 -7.89 -12.30
N ILE A 260 0.01 -7.47 -13.30
CA ILE A 260 -0.61 -8.35 -14.29
C ILE A 260 0.47 -9.14 -15.03
N ARG A 261 1.51 -8.47 -15.51
CA ARG A 261 2.62 -9.13 -16.21
C ARG A 261 3.31 -10.20 -15.35
N GLU A 262 3.50 -9.95 -14.06
CA GLU A 262 4.11 -10.94 -13.17
C GLU A 262 3.16 -12.13 -12.90
N LEU A 263 1.87 -11.87 -12.74
CA LEU A 263 0.85 -12.92 -12.60
C LEU A 263 0.77 -13.79 -13.87
N GLU A 264 0.74 -13.18 -15.06
CA GLU A 264 0.76 -13.91 -16.34
C GLU A 264 2.00 -14.79 -16.45
N ARG A 265 3.18 -14.28 -16.05
CA ARG A 265 4.43 -15.05 -16.03
C ARG A 265 4.37 -16.24 -15.09
N LEU A 266 3.78 -16.09 -13.91
CA LEU A 266 3.61 -17.17 -12.94
C LEU A 266 2.63 -18.23 -13.44
N LEU A 267 1.51 -17.81 -14.01
CA LEU A 267 0.48 -18.71 -14.52
C LEU A 267 0.93 -19.46 -15.78
N ALA A 268 1.75 -18.84 -16.64
CA ALA A 268 2.31 -19.48 -17.83
C ALA A 268 3.29 -20.63 -17.50
N LYS A 269 3.97 -20.61 -16.35
CA LYS A 269 4.88 -21.69 -15.91
C LYS A 269 4.17 -22.97 -15.50
N LYS A 270 2.83 -22.96 -15.43
CA LYS A 270 2.01 -24.09 -15.01
C LYS A 270 1.55 -24.98 -16.18
N ASN A 271 1.90 -24.61 -17.42
CA ASN A 271 1.65 -25.37 -18.64
C ASN A 271 2.90 -26.11 -19.09
#